data_AF-X1EBT6-F1
#
_entry.id   AF-X1EBT6-F1
#
_cell.length_a   1.000
_cell.length_b   1.000
_cell.length_c   1.000
_cell.angle_alpha   90.00
_cell.angle_beta   90.00
_cell.angle_gamma   90.00
#
_symmetry.space_group_name_H-M   'P 1'
#
loop_
_entity.id
_entity.type
_entity.pdbx_description
1 polymer ?
#
loop_
_entity_poly.entity_id
_entity_poly.type
_entity_poly.pdbx_seq_one_letter_code
_entity_poly.pdbx_strand_id
1 'polypeptide(L)'
;ASYFITYSEICDELKPKKIINLTYFPEENKESISGNQEEKKEYIREFILEGQEISSYFGNLDIFAKDLEKWQKEKQHIIILVRNEGRAQRLGEILEERGVKRFTTGRMGEYAHLKSTIFISYGYLNYGFRLPNLKIVFITDQEIFGKERNKRYKLTRRKSGPFSTIMDISSGDYVVHIDHGIGIYRGILNLTVKVVKQDYLLIEYAQGDKLYVPVDQFN
;
A
#
# COMPACT_ATOMS: atom_id res chain seq x y z
N ALA A 1 0.70 -11.67 16.83
CA ALA A 1 2.03 -12.02 16.31
C ALA A 1 2.22 -11.27 15.00
N SER A 2 3.08 -10.26 14.98
CA SER A 2 3.35 -9.46 13.78
C SER A 2 4.37 -10.23 12.95
N TYR A 3 3.93 -10.85 11.84
CA TYR A 3 4.82 -11.50 10.90
C TYR A 3 5.48 -10.43 10.05
N PHE A 4 6.74 -10.11 10.34
CA PHE A 4 7.60 -9.36 9.43
C PHE A 4 8.45 -10.37 8.68
N ILE A 5 8.22 -10.49 7.37
CA ILE A 5 9.10 -11.25 6.49
C ILE A 5 10.22 -10.31 6.06
N THR A 6 11.46 -10.76 6.18
CA THR A 6 12.65 -10.00 5.76
C THR A 6 12.81 -10.04 4.23
N TYR A 7 13.47 -9.05 3.65
CA TYR A 7 13.73 -9.01 2.21
C TYR A 7 14.46 -10.27 1.72
N SER A 8 15.39 -10.80 2.52
CA SER A 8 16.08 -12.06 2.27
C SER A 8 15.14 -13.27 2.19
N GLU A 9 14.17 -13.37 3.11
CA GLU A 9 13.19 -14.46 3.11
C GLU A 9 12.28 -14.40 1.87
N ILE A 10 11.88 -13.20 1.45
CA ILE A 10 11.13 -12.99 0.20
C ILE A 10 11.97 -13.48 -1.00
N CYS A 11 13.24 -13.10 -1.06
CA CYS A 11 14.13 -13.52 -2.14
C CYS A 11 14.31 -15.04 -2.18
N ASP A 12 14.48 -15.69 -1.03
CA ASP A 12 14.64 -17.14 -0.94
C ASP A 12 13.37 -17.91 -1.37
N GLU A 13 12.19 -17.41 -1.00
CA GLU A 13 10.92 -17.99 -1.49
C GLU A 13 10.66 -17.77 -2.98
N LEU A 14 11.21 -16.69 -3.55
CA LEU A 14 11.05 -16.35 -4.96
C LEU A 14 12.07 -17.05 -5.87
N LYS A 15 13.25 -17.46 -5.37
CA LYS A 15 14.29 -18.20 -6.13
C LYS A 15 13.77 -19.38 -6.95
N PRO A 16 12.92 -20.28 -6.43
CA PRO A 16 12.42 -21.42 -7.21
C PRO A 16 11.25 -21.06 -8.15
N LYS A 17 10.70 -19.84 -8.05
CA LYS A 17 9.52 -19.42 -8.80
C LYS A 17 9.97 -18.64 -10.04
N LYS A 18 9.22 -18.77 -11.12
CA LYS A 18 9.42 -17.90 -12.29
C LYS A 18 8.96 -16.49 -11.93
N ILE A 19 9.91 -15.61 -11.68
CA ILE A 19 9.67 -14.19 -11.36
C ILE A 19 9.42 -13.47 -12.69
N ILE A 20 8.25 -12.85 -12.83
CA ILE A 20 7.96 -11.93 -13.92
C ILE A 20 8.01 -10.53 -13.31
N ASN A 21 9.07 -9.79 -13.62
CA ASN A 21 9.25 -8.43 -13.11
C ASN A 21 8.28 -7.48 -13.85
N LEU A 22 7.40 -6.84 -13.10
CA LEU A 22 6.32 -5.97 -13.62
C LEU A 22 6.65 -4.49 -13.52
N THR A 23 7.91 -4.14 -13.26
CA THR A 23 8.30 -2.74 -13.07
C THR A 23 8.48 -2.08 -14.44
N TYR A 24 7.63 -1.10 -14.74
CA TYR A 24 7.91 -0.06 -15.72
C TYR A 24 9.11 0.75 -15.21
N PHE A 25 10.33 0.31 -15.53
CA PHE A 25 11.48 1.18 -15.41
C PHE A 25 11.48 2.11 -16.62
N PRO A 26 11.44 3.45 -16.43
CA PRO A 26 11.68 4.39 -17.51
C PRO A 26 13.01 4.06 -18.18
N GLU A 27 13.06 4.14 -19.51
CA GLU A 27 14.22 3.78 -20.33
C GLU A 27 15.52 4.57 -20.01
N GLU A 28 15.44 5.60 -19.18
CA GLU A 28 16.53 6.56 -18.90
C GLU A 28 17.73 5.98 -18.13
N ASN A 29 17.68 4.73 -17.66
CA ASN A 29 18.79 4.10 -16.92
C ASN A 29 19.54 3.00 -17.69
N LYS A 30 19.46 2.94 -19.03
CA LYS A 30 20.22 1.96 -19.83
C LYS A 30 21.70 2.31 -20.06
N GLU A 31 22.15 3.54 -19.79
CA GLU A 31 23.49 4.00 -20.24
C GLU A 31 24.64 3.91 -19.21
N SER A 32 24.41 3.49 -17.96
CA SER A 32 25.49 3.46 -16.96
C SER A 32 26.07 2.08 -16.63
N ILE A 33 25.75 1.04 -17.39
CA ILE A 33 26.39 -0.28 -17.27
C ILE A 33 27.09 -0.63 -18.59
N SER A 34 28.11 0.15 -18.95
CA SER A 34 29.15 -0.27 -19.90
C SER A 34 30.46 -0.54 -19.15
N GLY A 35 30.42 -1.56 -18.30
CA GLY A 35 31.60 -2.19 -17.72
C GLY A 35 31.77 -3.57 -18.35
N ASN A 36 32.80 -3.72 -19.18
CA ASN A 36 33.21 -4.96 -19.87
C ASN A 36 33.09 -6.21 -18.98
N GLN A 37 32.18 -7.14 -19.27
CA GLN A 37 32.39 -8.59 -19.22
C GLN A 37 31.41 -9.28 -20.20
N GLU A 38 31.94 -10.17 -21.03
CA GLU A 38 31.19 -11.07 -21.91
C GLU A 38 30.33 -12.01 -21.05
N GLU A 39 29.01 -11.86 -21.00
CA GLU A 39 28.18 -12.84 -20.29
C GLU A 39 26.73 -12.90 -20.81
N LYS A 40 26.33 -14.11 -21.23
CA LYS A 40 24.96 -14.64 -21.44
C LYS A 40 23.93 -13.72 -22.12
N LYS A 41 23.58 -14.06 -23.38
CA LYS A 41 22.29 -13.69 -23.98
C LYS A 41 21.14 -14.31 -23.16
N GLU A 42 20.77 -13.67 -22.06
CA GLU A 42 19.47 -13.87 -21.44
C GLU A 42 18.41 -13.47 -22.46
N TYR A 43 17.56 -14.43 -22.84
CA TYR A 43 16.38 -14.13 -23.63
C TYR A 43 15.43 -13.31 -22.76
N ILE A 44 15.58 -11.99 -22.80
CA ILE A 44 14.63 -11.06 -22.18
C ILE A 44 13.29 -11.27 -22.90
N ARG A 45 12.35 -11.93 -22.21
CA ARG A 45 10.96 -12.05 -22.67
C ARG A 45 10.20 -10.88 -22.07
N GLU A 46 9.85 -9.93 -22.92
CA GLU A 46 8.99 -8.83 -22.54
C GLU A 46 7.53 -9.29 -22.45
N PHE A 47 6.86 -8.93 -21.36
CA PHE A 47 5.43 -9.20 -21.16
C PHE A 47 4.74 -7.88 -20.83
N ILE A 48 3.75 -7.50 -21.63
CA ILE A 48 2.90 -6.36 -21.36
C ILE A 48 1.61 -6.88 -20.74
N LEU A 49 1.30 -6.43 -19.52
CA LEU A 49 0.03 -6.70 -18.86
C LEU A 49 -0.77 -5.40 -18.81
N GLU A 50 -1.96 -5.43 -19.40
CA GLU A 50 -2.91 -4.33 -19.26
C GLU A 50 -3.70 -4.52 -17.97
N GLY A 51 -3.62 -3.53 -17.08
CA GLY A 51 -4.41 -3.47 -15.86
C GLY A 51 -5.63 -2.59 -16.04
N GLN A 52 -6.79 -3.04 -15.56
CA GLN A 52 -8.00 -2.24 -15.49
C GLN A 52 -8.52 -2.19 -14.06
N GLU A 53 -8.88 -1.00 -13.59
CA GLU A 53 -9.58 -0.84 -12.32
C GLU A 53 -11.00 -1.45 -12.39
N ILE A 54 -11.49 -1.89 -11.24
CA ILE A 54 -12.87 -2.34 -11.08
C ILE A 54 -13.67 -1.24 -10.41
N SER A 55 -14.75 -0.83 -11.07
CA SER A 55 -15.71 0.12 -10.51
C SER A 55 -16.37 -0.45 -9.25
N SER A 56 -16.62 0.40 -8.27
CA SER A 56 -17.39 -0.01 -7.10
C SER A 56 -18.85 -0.29 -7.47
N TYR A 57 -19.38 -1.36 -6.90
CA TYR A 57 -20.79 -1.76 -6.95
C TYR A 57 -21.64 -1.01 -5.93
N PHE A 58 -21.05 -0.29 -4.97
CA PHE A 58 -21.75 0.46 -3.91
C PHE A 58 -22.81 -0.36 -3.16
N GLY A 59 -22.54 -1.66 -2.96
CA GLY A 59 -23.48 -2.57 -2.30
C GLY A 59 -24.59 -3.11 -3.21
N ASN A 60 -24.60 -2.80 -4.50
CA ASN A 60 -25.52 -3.40 -5.46
C ASN A 60 -25.07 -4.82 -5.83
N LEU A 61 -25.48 -5.76 -4.99
CA LEU A 61 -25.12 -7.18 -5.10
C LEU A 61 -25.75 -7.87 -6.31
N ASP A 62 -26.84 -7.33 -6.87
CA ASP A 62 -27.51 -7.91 -8.03
C ASP A 62 -26.74 -7.63 -9.32
N ILE A 63 -26.18 -6.42 -9.45
CA ILE A 63 -25.27 -6.09 -10.55
C ILE A 63 -23.97 -6.90 -10.40
N PHE A 64 -23.44 -6.99 -9.18
CA PHE A 64 -22.25 -7.76 -8.89
C PHE A 64 -22.41 -9.25 -9.29
N ALA A 65 -23.52 -9.88 -8.90
CA ALA A 65 -23.81 -11.28 -9.26
C ALA A 65 -23.88 -11.47 -10.79
N LYS A 66 -24.52 -10.54 -11.52
CA LYS A 66 -24.58 -10.59 -12.99
C LYS A 66 -23.19 -10.49 -13.63
N ASP A 67 -22.31 -9.64 -13.12
CA ASP A 67 -20.94 -9.52 -13.61
C ASP A 67 -20.12 -10.77 -13.31
N LEU A 68 -20.28 -11.36 -12.12
CA LEU A 68 -19.66 -12.64 -11.78
C LEU A 68 -20.06 -13.75 -12.75
N GLU A 69 -21.36 -13.90 -13.04
CA GLU A 69 -21.85 -14.88 -14.02
C GLU A 69 -21.28 -14.63 -15.42
N LYS A 70 -21.21 -13.37 -15.84
CA LYS A 70 -20.61 -12.99 -17.12
C LYS A 70 -19.15 -13.42 -17.20
N TRP A 71 -18.35 -13.10 -16.19
CA TRP A 71 -16.94 -13.49 -16.14
C TRP A 71 -16.73 -15.00 -16.04
N GLN A 72 -17.65 -15.72 -15.38
CA GLN A 72 -17.63 -17.19 -15.39
C GLN A 72 -17.86 -17.77 -16.78
N LYS A 73 -18.82 -17.22 -17.54
CA LYS A 73 -19.09 -17.59 -18.95
C LYS A 73 -17.89 -17.29 -19.85
N GLU A 74 -17.19 -16.19 -19.60
CA GLU A 74 -15.94 -15.80 -20.29
C GLU A 74 -14.72 -16.65 -19.88
N LYS A 75 -14.89 -17.56 -18.93
CA LYS A 75 -13.85 -18.44 -18.39
C LYS A 75 -12.70 -17.68 -17.73
N GLN A 76 -13.04 -16.60 -17.03
CA GLN A 76 -12.09 -15.84 -16.21
C GLN A 76 -11.82 -16.54 -14.87
N HIS A 77 -10.67 -16.21 -14.29
CA HIS A 77 -10.25 -16.53 -12.93
C HIS A 77 -10.73 -15.41 -12.02
N ILE A 78 -11.75 -15.67 -11.21
CA ILE A 78 -12.36 -14.65 -10.37
C ILE A 78 -11.98 -14.93 -8.93
N ILE A 79 -11.27 -13.98 -8.32
CA ILE A 79 -10.75 -14.08 -6.97
C ILE A 79 -11.32 -12.93 -6.17
N ILE A 80 -12.11 -13.25 -5.16
CA ILE A 80 -12.70 -12.27 -4.26
C ILE A 80 -11.92 -12.31 -2.94
N LEU A 81 -11.33 -11.19 -2.55
CA LEU A 81 -10.55 -11.02 -1.33
C LEU A 81 -11.34 -10.19 -0.32
N VAL A 82 -11.77 -10.86 0.75
CA VAL A 82 -12.46 -10.21 1.86
C VAL A 82 -11.58 -10.16 3.11
N ARG A 83 -11.90 -9.30 4.07
CA ARG A 83 -11.04 -9.06 5.24
C ARG A 83 -10.80 -10.26 6.16
N ASN A 84 -11.79 -11.14 6.31
CA ASN A 84 -11.72 -12.27 7.22
C ASN A 84 -12.61 -13.43 6.76
N GLU A 85 -12.42 -14.59 7.37
CA GLU A 85 -13.13 -15.83 7.04
C GLU A 85 -14.66 -15.71 7.22
N GLY A 86 -15.13 -15.07 8.29
CA GLY A 86 -16.56 -14.88 8.51
C GLY A 86 -17.25 -14.04 7.42
N ARG A 87 -16.56 -13.01 6.90
CA ARG A 87 -17.04 -12.24 5.73
C ARG A 87 -17.05 -13.11 4.47
N ALA A 88 -16.11 -14.04 4.32
CA ALA A 88 -16.03 -14.91 3.16
C ALA A 88 -17.23 -15.88 3.13
N GLN A 89 -17.53 -16.49 4.27
CA GLN A 89 -18.70 -17.37 4.44
C GLN A 89 -20.00 -16.61 4.15
N ARG A 90 -20.18 -15.44 4.78
CA ARG A 90 -21.37 -14.61 4.57
C ARG A 90 -21.53 -14.14 3.12
N LEU A 91 -20.44 -13.79 2.44
CA LEU A 91 -20.50 -13.44 1.03
C LEU A 91 -20.90 -14.64 0.17
N GLY A 92 -20.41 -15.84 0.50
CA GLY A 92 -20.83 -17.08 -0.15
C GLY A 92 -22.34 -17.30 -0.04
N GLU A 93 -22.92 -17.20 1.15
CA GLU A 93 -24.37 -17.33 1.38
C GLU A 93 -25.17 -16.33 0.53
N ILE A 94 -24.75 -15.06 0.55
CA ILE A 94 -25.37 -13.97 -0.22
C ILE A 94 -25.36 -14.22 -1.74
N LEU A 95 -24.26 -14.81 -2.23
CA LEU A 95 -24.10 -15.16 -3.64
C LEU A 95 -24.95 -16.37 -4.02
N GLU A 96 -25.05 -17.36 -3.13
CA GLU A 96 -25.87 -18.55 -3.32
C GLU A 96 -27.37 -18.20 -3.37
N GLU A 97 -27.84 -17.33 -2.48
CA GLU A 97 -29.21 -16.78 -2.49
C GLU A 97 -29.55 -16.08 -3.82
N ARG A 98 -28.54 -15.50 -4.48
CA ARG A 98 -28.65 -14.80 -5.78
C ARG A 98 -28.44 -15.72 -6.98
N GLY A 99 -28.27 -17.02 -6.78
CA GLY A 99 -28.14 -18.01 -7.85
C GLY A 99 -26.71 -18.26 -8.33
N VAL A 100 -25.70 -17.65 -7.72
CA VAL A 100 -24.29 -17.90 -8.05
C VAL A 100 -23.83 -19.17 -7.35
N LYS A 101 -23.82 -20.29 -8.08
CA LYS A 101 -23.60 -21.64 -7.49
C LYS A 101 -22.17 -22.17 -7.58
N ARG A 102 -21.34 -21.60 -8.45
CA ARG A 102 -20.01 -22.13 -8.76
C ARG A 102 -18.91 -21.28 -8.11
N PHE A 103 -18.85 -21.34 -6.79
CA PHE A 103 -17.78 -20.72 -6.01
C PHE A 103 -17.19 -21.68 -4.98
N THR A 104 -16.00 -21.35 -4.49
CA THR A 104 -15.33 -22.07 -3.40
C THR A 104 -14.73 -21.06 -2.45
N THR A 105 -14.72 -21.39 -1.17
CA THR A 105 -14.12 -20.55 -0.12
C THR A 105 -12.88 -21.25 0.44
N GLY A 106 -11.79 -20.50 0.64
CA GLY A 106 -10.55 -21.07 1.18
C GLY A 106 -9.44 -20.04 1.35
N ARG A 107 -8.26 -20.50 1.76
CA ARG A 107 -7.07 -19.63 1.87
C ARG A 107 -6.49 -19.34 0.50
N MET A 108 -5.81 -18.19 0.36
CA MET A 108 -5.20 -17.83 -0.94
C MET A 108 -4.20 -18.88 -1.44
N GLY A 109 -3.47 -19.52 -0.53
CA GLY A 109 -2.55 -20.62 -0.88
C GLY A 109 -3.23 -21.90 -1.36
N GLU A 110 -4.54 -22.06 -1.10
CA GLU A 110 -5.36 -23.19 -1.57
C GLU A 110 -6.02 -22.89 -2.91
N TYR A 111 -5.81 -21.68 -3.48
CA TYR A 111 -6.38 -21.31 -4.76
C TYR A 111 -5.86 -22.24 -5.86
N ALA A 112 -6.71 -23.17 -6.28
CA ALA A 112 -6.51 -23.92 -7.50
C ALA A 112 -6.89 -23.01 -8.67
N HIS A 113 -5.99 -22.81 -9.63
CA HIS A 113 -6.17 -22.01 -10.85
C HIS A 113 -7.22 -22.62 -11.81
N LEU A 114 -8.42 -22.88 -11.31
CA LEU A 114 -9.54 -23.45 -12.04
C LEU A 114 -10.30 -22.32 -12.73
N LYS A 115 -10.37 -22.40 -14.06
CA LYS A 115 -11.12 -21.44 -14.90
C LYS A 115 -12.61 -21.53 -14.61
N SER A 116 -13.32 -20.40 -14.71
CA SER A 116 -14.77 -20.28 -14.48
C SER A 116 -15.22 -20.53 -13.04
N THR A 117 -14.31 -20.63 -12.08
CA THR A 117 -14.66 -20.77 -10.66
C THR A 117 -14.40 -19.45 -9.94
N ILE A 118 -15.37 -19.03 -9.14
CA ILE A 118 -15.19 -17.90 -8.22
C ILE A 118 -14.51 -18.44 -6.96
N PHE A 119 -13.39 -17.86 -6.58
CA PHE A 119 -12.70 -18.23 -5.35
C PHE A 119 -12.80 -17.09 -4.35
N ILE A 120 -13.47 -17.33 -3.24
CA ILE A 120 -13.62 -16.38 -2.14
C ILE A 120 -12.53 -16.70 -1.12
N SER A 121 -11.63 -15.76 -0.91
CA SER A 121 -10.54 -15.90 0.04
C SER A 121 -10.50 -14.74 1.01
N TYR A 122 -9.85 -14.95 2.14
CA TYR A 122 -9.63 -13.91 3.13
C TYR A 122 -8.18 -13.43 3.13
N GLY A 123 -8.01 -12.11 3.18
CA GLY A 123 -6.73 -11.45 3.10
C GLY A 123 -6.89 -9.93 3.00
N TYR A 124 -5.82 -9.25 2.61
CA TYR A 124 -5.84 -7.80 2.47
C TYR A 124 -5.34 -7.38 1.09
N LEU A 125 -6.20 -6.67 0.37
CA LEU A 125 -5.88 -5.98 -0.88
C LEU A 125 -6.61 -4.64 -0.86
N ASN A 126 -5.93 -3.57 -1.29
CA ASN A 126 -6.48 -2.21 -1.20
C ASN A 126 -7.58 -1.95 -2.21
N TYR A 127 -7.39 -2.43 -3.45
CA TYR A 127 -8.29 -2.20 -4.57
C TYR A 127 -8.33 -3.44 -5.47
N GLY A 128 -9.51 -3.72 -6.00
CA GLY A 128 -9.75 -4.71 -7.02
C GLY A 128 -9.27 -4.24 -8.39
N PHE A 129 -8.83 -5.18 -9.22
CA PHE A 129 -8.33 -4.93 -10.56
C PHE A 129 -8.54 -6.14 -11.46
N ARG A 130 -8.48 -5.92 -12.78
CA ARG A 130 -8.52 -6.98 -13.79
C ARG A 130 -7.26 -6.94 -14.62
N LEU A 131 -6.85 -8.14 -15.04
CA LEU A 131 -5.78 -8.35 -16.01
C LEU A 131 -6.40 -9.10 -17.20
N PRO A 132 -6.96 -8.40 -18.21
CA PRO A 132 -7.66 -9.04 -19.33
C PRO A 132 -6.78 -10.03 -20.09
N ASN A 133 -5.50 -9.72 -20.29
CA ASN A 133 -4.53 -10.58 -20.97
C ASN A 133 -4.35 -11.93 -20.25
N LEU A 134 -4.54 -11.96 -18.92
CA LEU A 134 -4.45 -13.17 -18.09
C LEU A 134 -5.82 -13.77 -17.75
N LYS A 135 -6.91 -13.11 -18.12
CA LYS A 135 -8.28 -13.44 -17.73
C LYS A 135 -8.44 -13.55 -16.21
N ILE A 136 -7.79 -12.66 -15.46
CA ILE A 136 -7.85 -12.63 -14.00
C ILE A 136 -8.63 -11.41 -13.53
N VAL A 137 -9.47 -11.61 -12.52
CA VAL A 137 -10.25 -10.59 -11.84
C VAL A 137 -10.02 -10.73 -10.34
N PHE A 138 -9.51 -9.66 -9.72
CA PHE A 138 -9.42 -9.52 -8.27
C PHE A 138 -10.43 -8.50 -7.80
N ILE A 139 -11.29 -8.86 -6.85
CA ILE A 139 -12.30 -7.97 -6.28
C ILE A 139 -12.19 -7.99 -4.77
N THR A 140 -12.36 -6.85 -4.13
CA THR A 140 -12.31 -6.73 -2.67
C THR A 140 -13.65 -6.31 -2.09
N ASP A 141 -13.74 -6.36 -0.75
CA ASP A 141 -14.87 -5.78 0.00
C ASP A 141 -15.15 -4.31 -0.39
N GLN A 142 -14.11 -3.55 -0.78
CA GLN A 142 -14.26 -2.14 -1.14
C GLN A 142 -15.02 -1.95 -2.45
N GLU A 143 -14.78 -2.79 -3.45
CA GLU A 143 -15.54 -2.71 -4.70
C GLU A 143 -16.96 -3.20 -4.47
N ILE A 144 -17.15 -4.31 -3.76
CA ILE A 144 -18.48 -4.90 -3.55
C ILE A 144 -19.40 -3.98 -2.74
N PHE A 145 -18.95 -3.52 -1.57
CA PHE A 145 -19.78 -2.79 -0.62
C PHE A 145 -19.55 -1.28 -0.63
N GLY A 146 -18.62 -0.81 -1.45
CA GLY A 146 -18.08 0.54 -1.37
C GLY A 146 -17.02 0.63 -0.27
N LYS A 147 -16.24 1.72 -0.30
CA LYS A 147 -15.42 2.08 0.86
C LYS A 147 -16.36 2.17 2.06
N GLU A 148 -16.24 1.22 2.99
CA GLU A 148 -16.43 1.53 4.41
C GLU A 148 -15.73 2.87 4.55
N ARG A 149 -16.46 3.95 4.91
CA ARG A 149 -15.79 5.17 5.34
C ARG A 149 -14.78 4.62 6.32
N ASN A 150 -13.51 4.60 5.94
CA ASN A 150 -12.45 4.35 6.88
C ASN A 150 -12.86 5.36 7.93
N LYS A 151 -13.36 4.88 9.09
CA LYS A 151 -13.29 5.66 10.31
C LYS A 151 -11.86 6.08 10.17
N ARG A 152 -11.64 7.37 9.85
CA ARG A 152 -10.29 7.87 9.81
C ARG A 152 -9.84 7.33 11.14
N TYR A 153 -8.91 6.39 11.13
CA TYR A 153 -7.97 6.37 12.19
C TYR A 153 -7.44 7.79 11.98
N LYS A 154 -8.09 8.78 12.65
CA LYS A 154 -7.36 9.78 13.38
C LYS A 154 -6.28 8.88 13.88
N LEU A 155 -5.08 9.02 13.31
CA LEU A 155 -3.93 8.71 14.08
C LEU A 155 -4.35 9.31 15.41
N THR A 156 -4.67 8.44 16.37
CA THR A 156 -4.26 8.73 17.69
C THR A 156 -2.78 8.95 17.41
N ARG A 157 -2.43 10.23 17.14
CA ARG A 157 -1.33 10.87 17.82
C ARG A 157 -1.51 10.21 19.17
N ARG A 158 -0.74 9.15 19.40
CA ARG A 158 -0.32 8.86 20.74
C ARG A 158 0.08 10.26 21.15
N LYS A 159 -0.75 10.88 21.99
CA LYS A 159 -0.24 11.92 22.83
C LYS A 159 0.84 11.14 23.60
N SER A 160 2.03 10.98 22.99
CA SER A 160 3.24 11.31 23.69
C SER A 160 2.82 12.58 24.39
N GLY A 161 2.67 12.48 25.72
CA GLY A 161 2.10 13.56 26.52
C GLY A 161 2.71 14.88 26.09
N PRO A 162 2.04 16.01 26.35
CA PRO A 162 2.64 17.33 26.10
C PRO A 162 4.10 17.23 26.53
N PHE A 163 5.01 17.41 25.57
CA PHE A 163 6.43 17.17 25.79
C PHE A 163 6.79 18.13 26.92
N SER A 164 6.88 17.62 28.15
CA SER A 164 7.17 18.39 29.35
C SER A 164 8.64 18.81 29.39
N THR A 165 9.26 18.89 28.22
CA THR A 165 10.68 18.66 28.04
C THR A 165 11.17 19.41 26.80
N ILE A 166 10.77 20.67 26.66
CA ILE A 166 11.63 21.65 25.97
C ILE A 166 12.94 21.81 26.76
N MET A 167 12.95 21.40 28.04
CA MET A 167 14.07 21.54 28.98
C MET A 167 15.20 20.50 28.83
N ASP A 168 15.02 19.38 28.11
CA ASP A 168 16.09 18.35 28.00
C ASP A 168 16.77 18.31 26.62
N ILE A 169 16.52 19.29 25.74
CA ILE A 169 17.19 19.36 24.43
C ILE A 169 18.42 20.26 24.55
N SER A 170 19.60 19.70 24.29
CA SER A 170 20.89 20.39 24.29
C SER A 170 21.33 20.74 22.87
N SER A 171 22.11 21.82 22.72
CA SER A 171 22.67 22.18 21.41
C SER A 171 23.51 21.04 20.85
N GLY A 172 23.21 20.61 19.63
CA GLY A 172 23.79 19.43 18.98
C GLY A 172 22.83 18.24 18.84
N ASP A 173 21.70 18.26 19.54
CA ASP A 173 20.72 17.17 19.47
C ASP A 173 19.96 17.16 18.13
N TYR A 174 19.61 15.96 17.67
CA TYR A 174 18.78 15.78 16.46
C TYR A 174 17.31 15.99 16.76
N VAL A 175 16.66 16.85 15.98
CA VAL A 175 15.24 17.20 16.09
C VAL A 175 14.53 16.89 14.78
N VAL A 176 13.31 16.37 14.86
CA VAL A 176 12.49 16.08 13.68
C VAL A 176 11.38 17.11 13.56
N HIS A 177 11.40 17.89 12.48
CA HIS A 177 10.30 18.76 12.10
C HIS A 177 9.36 18.03 11.13
N ILE A 178 8.05 18.17 11.31
CA ILE A 178 7.04 17.43 10.54
C ILE A 178 7.15 17.74 9.03
N ASP A 179 7.36 19.02 8.69
CA ASP A 179 7.41 19.47 7.29
C ASP A 179 8.83 19.47 6.69
N HIS A 180 9.87 19.45 7.53
CA HIS A 180 11.26 19.70 7.10
C HIS A 180 12.22 18.53 7.41
N GLY A 181 11.76 17.49 8.10
CA GLY A 181 12.58 16.32 8.40
C GLY A 181 13.59 16.55 9.53
N ILE A 182 14.70 15.81 9.51
CA ILE A 182 15.69 15.74 10.59
C ILE A 182 16.69 16.90 10.48
N GLY A 183 16.86 17.67 11.55
CA GLY A 183 17.85 18.75 11.68
C GLY A 183 18.56 18.71 13.03
N ILE A 184 19.58 19.57 13.20
CA ILE A 184 20.39 19.69 14.42
C ILE A 184 19.95 20.94 15.18
N TYR A 185 19.57 20.80 16.44
CA TYR A 185 19.23 21.93 17.29
C TYR A 185 20.48 22.74 17.66
N ARG A 186 20.43 24.06 17.49
CA ARG A 186 21.54 24.98 17.75
C ARG A 186 21.31 25.94 18.91
N GLY A 187 20.17 25.85 19.59
CA GLY A 187 19.83 26.69 20.75
C GLY A 187 18.64 27.62 20.52
N ILE A 188 18.35 28.44 21.52
CA ILE A 188 17.35 29.51 21.47
C ILE A 188 18.03 30.81 21.06
N LEU A 189 17.43 31.52 20.10
CA LEU A 189 17.82 32.87 19.71
C LEU A 189 16.69 33.84 20.03
N ASN A 190 17.02 34.93 20.73
CA ASN A 190 16.10 36.05 20.90
C ASN A 190 16.17 36.92 19.64
N LEU A 191 15.09 36.94 18.86
CA LEU A 191 14.99 37.77 17.66
C LEU A 191 13.95 38.86 17.90
N THR A 192 14.27 40.08 17.47
CA THR A 192 13.33 41.21 17.49
C THR A 192 12.74 41.38 16.11
N VAL A 193 11.48 40.96 15.92
CA VAL A 193 10.78 41.07 14.65
C VAL A 193 9.63 42.05 14.82
N LYS A 194 9.61 43.14 14.03
CA LYS A 194 8.53 44.16 14.04
C LYS A 194 8.19 44.68 15.45
N VAL A 195 9.21 45.05 16.22
CA VAL A 195 9.10 45.71 17.56
C VAL A 195 8.75 44.76 18.72
N VAL A 196 8.47 43.47 18.46
CA VAL A 196 8.24 42.46 19.50
C VAL A 196 9.48 41.56 19.63
N LYS A 197 9.97 41.39 20.87
CA LYS A 197 11.03 40.41 21.19
C LYS A 197 10.38 39.05 21.37
N GLN A 198 10.81 38.06 20.58
CA GLN A 198 10.29 36.71 20.67
C GLN A 198 11.45 35.70 20.59
N ASP A 199 11.30 34.60 21.32
CA ASP A 199 12.28 33.52 21.35
C ASP A 199 11.99 32.51 20.22
N TYR A 200 13.05 32.15 19.50
CA TYR A 200 13.01 31.18 18.41
C TYR A 200 14.01 30.05 18.66
N LEU A 201 13.60 28.82 18.37
CA LEU A 201 14.50 27.68 18.30
C LEU A 201 15.21 27.70 16.94
N LEU A 202 16.54 27.61 16.95
CA LEU A 202 17.34 27.47 15.74
C LEU A 202 17.59 25.99 15.44
N ILE A 203 17.19 25.55 14.23
CA ILE A 203 17.46 24.22 13.71
C ILE A 203 18.28 24.35 12.43
N GLU A 204 19.39 23.63 12.35
CA GLU A 204 20.26 23.58 11.17
C GLU A 204 20.08 22.26 10.41
N TYR A 205 19.91 22.35 9.09
CA TYR A 205 19.75 21.23 8.18
C TYR A 205 21.02 21.01 7.35
N ALA A 206 21.01 19.96 6.52
CA ALA A 206 22.11 19.67 5.61
C ALA A 206 22.47 20.89 4.75
N GLN A 207 23.76 21.06 4.45
CA GLN A 207 24.28 22.19 3.67
C GLN A 207 24.15 23.57 4.34
N GLY A 208 23.81 23.64 5.63
CA GLY A 208 23.85 24.87 6.42
C GLY A 208 22.55 25.68 6.42
N ASP A 209 21.45 25.10 5.90
CA ASP A 209 20.13 25.70 5.93
C ASP A 209 19.62 25.87 7.37
N LYS A 210 18.99 27.01 7.68
CA LYS A 210 18.55 27.36 9.05
C LYS A 210 17.05 27.61 9.10
N LEU A 211 16.38 26.94 10.03
CA LEU A 211 14.97 27.12 10.34
C LEU A 211 14.82 27.75 11.73
N TYR A 212 13.96 28.76 11.82
CA TYR A 212 13.64 29.48 13.05
C TYR A 212 12.20 29.18 13.44
N VAL A 213 12.02 28.38 14.50
CA VAL A 213 10.68 27.98 14.95
C VAL A 213 10.30 28.79 16.20
N PRO A 214 9.18 29.53 16.20
CA PRO A 214 8.76 30.29 17.38
C PRO A 214 8.42 29.33 18.53
N VAL A 215 8.90 29.63 19.73
CA VAL A 215 8.66 28.78 20.92
C VAL A 215 7.15 28.67 21.23
N ASP A 216 6.37 29.70 20.92
CA ASP A 216 4.92 29.75 21.17
C ASP A 216 4.08 28.77 20.31
N GLN A 217 4.64 28.18 19.25
CA GLN A 217 3.91 27.25 18.37
C GLN A 217 3.86 25.80 18.86
N PHE A 218 4.43 25.48 20.02
CA PHE A 218 4.56 24.11 20.54
C PHE A 218 3.41 23.62 21.45
N ASN A 219 2.23 24.27 21.42
CA ASN A 219 1.09 23.94 22.28
C ASN A 219 0.09 22.94 21.64
#